data_AF-A0A960L685-F1
#
_entry.id   AF-A0A960L685-F1
#
_cell.length_a   1.000
_cell.length_b   1.000
_cell.length_c   1.000
_cell.angle_alpha   90.00
_cell.angle_beta   90.00
_cell.angle_gamma   90.00
#
_symmetry.space_group_name_H-M   'P 1'
#
loop_
_entity.id
_entity.type
_entity.pdbx_description
1 polymer ?
#
loop_
_entity_poly.entity_id
_entity_poly.type
_entity_poly.pdbx_seq_one_letter_code
_entity_poly.pdbx_strand_id
1 'polypeptide(L)'
;MNPYLAAQPLLPFFPFEAPVGRPDPDSEAVRCRAGVEHHELRIRGILNRCTSPRMPFGWTINPYRGCEFGCTYCYARYTHGFFDLERWQDFERRIFVKQQAAETLRR
;
A
#
# COMPACT_ATOMS: atom_id res chain seq x y z
N MET A 1 22.96 28.93 8.89
CA MET A 1 23.14 27.95 9.98
C MET A 1 21.77 27.40 10.32
N ASN A 2 21.48 26.16 9.90
CA ASN A 2 20.17 25.54 10.05
C ASN A 2 20.15 24.65 11.33
N PRO A 3 19.23 24.88 12.29
CA PRO A 3 19.22 24.22 13.60
C PRO A 3 18.74 22.75 13.63
N TYR A 4 18.56 22.07 12.50
CA TYR A 4 18.09 20.66 12.47
C TYR A 4 19.20 19.59 12.60
N LEU A 5 20.42 19.98 12.97
CA LEU A 5 21.55 19.07 13.24
C LEU A 5 21.57 18.63 14.71
N ALA A 6 20.47 18.04 15.19
CA ALA A 6 20.45 17.31 16.46
C ALA A 6 20.13 15.84 16.17
N ALA A 7 21.14 15.01 16.46
CA ALA A 7 21.24 13.59 16.19
C ALA A 7 19.98 12.76 16.53
N GLN A 8 19.45 12.05 15.53
CA GLN A 8 18.64 10.87 15.77
C GLN A 8 19.57 9.65 15.94
N PRO A 9 19.42 8.86 17.02
CA PRO A 9 20.23 7.68 17.23
C PRO A 9 19.94 6.64 16.15
N LEU A 10 21.02 6.25 15.47
CA LEU A 10 21.05 5.32 14.36
C LEU A 10 20.61 3.92 14.83
N LEU A 11 19.54 3.38 14.23
CA LEU A 11 19.27 1.94 14.29
C LEU A 11 20.30 1.24 13.38
N PRO A 12 21.20 0.40 13.92
CA PRO A 12 22.49 0.10 13.27
C PRO A 12 22.45 -0.94 12.15
N PHE A 13 21.29 -1.27 11.57
CA PHE A 13 21.15 -2.42 10.65
C PHE A 13 20.60 -2.13 9.25
N PHE A 14 20.32 -0.87 8.89
CA PHE A 14 19.93 -0.55 7.52
C PHE A 14 20.99 0.34 6.85
N PRO A 15 21.77 -0.17 5.88
CA PRO A 15 22.61 0.69 5.06
C PRO A 15 21.71 1.66 4.30
N PHE A 16 22.08 2.93 4.29
CA PHE A 16 21.35 4.00 3.61
C PHE A 16 21.46 3.82 2.09
N GLU A 17 20.59 3.00 1.52
CA GLU A 17 20.23 3.06 0.11
C GLU A 17 19.15 4.15 -0.06
N ALA A 18 19.19 4.87 -1.18
CA ALA A 18 18.21 5.91 -1.51
C ALA A 18 16.78 5.44 -1.17
N PRO A 19 15.92 6.28 -0.56
CA PRO A 19 14.65 5.82 -0.01
C PRO A 19 13.80 5.18 -1.11
N VAL A 20 13.78 3.85 -1.12
CA VAL A 20 12.85 3.06 -1.92
C VAL A 20 11.45 3.60 -1.64
N GLY A 21 10.79 4.14 -2.66
CA GLY A 21 9.39 4.55 -2.59
C GLY A 21 9.09 6.04 -2.46
N ARG A 22 10.00 6.97 -2.82
CA ARG A 22 9.61 8.38 -3.01
C ARG A 22 9.41 8.67 -4.52
N PRO A 23 8.17 8.67 -5.03
CA PRO A 23 7.92 9.08 -6.41
C PRO A 23 8.29 10.56 -6.61
N ASP A 24 8.76 10.88 -7.80
CA ASP A 24 9.05 12.23 -8.24
C ASP A 24 7.77 13.09 -8.14
N PRO A 25 7.81 14.29 -7.52
CA PRO A 25 6.64 15.16 -7.34
C PRO A 25 5.96 15.58 -8.66
N ASP A 26 6.68 15.51 -9.78
CA ASP A 26 6.18 15.79 -11.12
C ASP A 26 5.94 14.51 -11.95
N SER A 27 5.99 13.32 -11.32
CA SER A 27 5.80 12.06 -12.03
C SER A 27 4.37 11.90 -12.52
N GLU A 28 4.21 11.89 -13.84
CA GLU A 28 2.96 11.48 -14.47
C GLU A 28 2.74 9.97 -14.27
N ALA A 29 1.49 9.55 -14.11
CA ALA A 29 1.16 8.14 -13.93
C ALA A 29 1.59 7.34 -15.17
N VAL A 30 2.68 6.58 -15.05
CA VAL A 30 3.34 5.95 -16.21
C VAL A 30 2.41 4.99 -16.95
N ARG A 31 1.44 4.33 -16.27
CA ARG A 31 0.37 3.53 -16.91
C ARG A 31 -0.86 3.39 -16.02
N CYS A 32 -2.02 3.82 -16.52
CA CYS A 32 -3.28 3.10 -16.26
C CYS A 32 -3.35 1.99 -17.30
N ARG A 33 -3.25 0.72 -16.89
CA ARG A 33 -3.46 -0.39 -17.83
C ARG A 33 -4.85 -0.25 -18.45
N ALA A 34 -4.93 -0.24 -19.78
CA ALA A 34 -6.21 -0.15 -20.48
C ALA A 34 -7.17 -1.26 -19.97
N GLY A 35 -8.36 -0.85 -19.51
CA GLY A 35 -9.34 -1.75 -18.92
C GLY A 35 -9.17 -2.03 -17.42
N VAL A 36 -8.32 -1.28 -16.71
CA VAL A 36 -8.27 -1.25 -15.24
C VAL A 36 -8.89 0.05 -14.73
N GLU A 37 -9.85 -0.10 -13.83
CA GLU A 37 -10.57 0.95 -13.15
C GLU A 37 -10.01 1.13 -11.73
N HIS A 38 -9.77 2.38 -11.35
CA HIS A 38 -9.36 2.74 -9.99
C HIS A 38 -10.54 3.39 -9.27
N HIS A 39 -10.86 2.89 -8.07
CA HIS A 39 -11.96 3.38 -7.25
C HIS A 39 -11.44 3.88 -5.92
N GLU A 40 -11.99 4.97 -5.41
CA GLU A 40 -11.63 5.45 -4.08
C GLU A 40 -12.26 4.57 -2.99
N LEU A 41 -11.48 4.25 -1.96
CA LEU A 41 -11.93 3.53 -0.78
C LEU A 41 -11.69 4.38 0.46
N ARG A 42 -12.79 4.82 1.08
CA ARG A 42 -12.74 5.51 2.36
C ARG A 42 -12.41 4.51 3.48
N ILE A 43 -11.49 4.88 4.36
CA ILE A 43 -10.98 3.98 5.41
C ILE A 43 -11.00 4.65 6.78
N ARG A 44 -11.13 3.83 7.83
CA ARG A 44 -10.99 4.25 9.24
C ARG A 44 -9.58 4.01 9.80
N GLY A 45 -8.79 3.18 9.12
CA GLY A 45 -7.47 2.71 9.53
C GLY A 45 -6.73 2.15 8.32
N ILE A 46 -5.41 2.32 8.27
CA ILE A 46 -4.58 1.75 7.19
C ILE A 46 -3.60 0.66 7.66
N LEU A 47 -3.22 0.69 8.93
CA LEU A 47 -2.36 -0.32 9.54
C LEU A 47 -3.19 -1.45 10.13
N ASN A 48 -2.75 -2.68 9.90
CA ASN A 48 -3.32 -3.86 10.56
C ASN A 48 -2.24 -4.50 11.44
N ARG A 49 -2.59 -4.86 12.68
CA ARG A 49 -1.69 -5.64 13.54
C ARG A 49 -1.45 -7.02 12.91
N CYS A 50 -0.18 -7.41 12.85
CA CYS A 50 0.20 -8.76 12.49
C CYS A 50 0.48 -9.53 13.79
N THR A 51 -0.35 -10.51 14.09
CA THR A 51 -0.21 -11.39 15.26
C THR A 51 0.37 -12.75 14.91
N SER A 52 0.65 -12.99 13.63
CA SER A 52 1.18 -14.26 13.16
C SER A 52 2.62 -14.44 13.64
N PRO A 53 2.95 -15.52 14.36
CA PRO A 53 4.33 -15.79 14.80
C PRO A 53 5.25 -16.14 13.62
N ARG A 54 4.69 -16.39 12.43
CA ARG A 54 5.44 -16.71 11.21
C ARG A 54 5.99 -15.47 10.50
N MET A 55 5.52 -14.27 10.86
CA MET A 55 5.92 -13.03 10.23
C MET A 55 6.87 -12.25 11.16
N PRO A 56 7.99 -11.71 10.67
CA PRO A 56 8.97 -11.01 11.49
C PRO A 56 8.56 -9.57 11.85
N PHE A 57 7.34 -9.14 11.48
CA PHE A 57 6.84 -7.79 11.67
C PHE A 57 5.54 -7.79 12.48
N GLY A 58 5.34 -6.76 13.30
CA GLY A 58 4.12 -6.59 14.11
C GLY A 58 2.97 -5.85 13.41
N TRP A 59 3.23 -5.32 12.21
CA TRP A 59 2.31 -4.46 11.49
C TRP A 59 2.37 -4.71 9.99
N THR A 60 1.22 -4.57 9.34
CA THR A 60 1.09 -4.59 7.89
C THR A 60 0.37 -3.34 7.43
N ILE A 61 0.67 -2.93 6.21
CA ILE A 61 -0.02 -1.84 5.52
C ILE A 61 -0.38 -2.33 4.12
N ASN A 62 -1.56 -1.95 3.66
CA ASN A 62 -1.96 -2.20 2.28
C ASN A 62 -2.66 -0.96 1.71
N PRO A 63 -2.01 -0.19 0.82
CA PRO A 63 -2.57 1.04 0.23
C PRO A 63 -3.69 0.78 -0.79
N TYR A 64 -3.70 -0.41 -1.40
CA TYR A 64 -4.60 -0.75 -2.50
C TYR A 64 -5.40 -2.02 -2.19
N ARG A 65 -6.48 -2.28 -2.92
CA ARG A 65 -7.14 -3.59 -2.90
C ARG A 65 -7.49 -3.96 -4.32
N GLY A 66 -6.90 -5.06 -4.78
CA GLY A 66 -6.77 -5.37 -6.21
C GLY A 66 -5.32 -5.17 -6.66
N CYS A 67 -4.95 -5.81 -7.76
CA CYS A 67 -3.59 -5.71 -8.29
C CYS A 67 -3.58 -6.02 -9.79
N GLU A 68 -3.06 -5.10 -10.60
CA GLU A 68 -2.98 -5.24 -12.06
C GLU A 68 -2.17 -6.46 -12.52
N PHE A 69 -1.27 -6.96 -11.65
CA PHE A 69 -0.43 -8.11 -11.94
C PHE A 69 -1.21 -9.43 -11.92
N GLY A 70 -2.32 -9.51 -11.15
CA GLY A 70 -3.28 -10.61 -11.27
C GLY A 70 -2.74 -12.02 -10.98
N CYS A 71 -1.77 -12.21 -10.08
CA CYS A 71 -1.26 -13.55 -9.74
C CYS A 71 -2.40 -14.50 -9.37
N THR A 72 -2.43 -15.67 -10.01
CA THR A 72 -3.41 -16.72 -9.75
C THR A 72 -3.31 -17.26 -8.31
N TYR A 73 -2.11 -17.26 -7.74
CA TYR A 73 -1.83 -17.70 -6.36
C TYR A 73 -1.97 -16.59 -5.30
N CYS A 74 -2.44 -15.38 -5.68
CA CYS A 74 -2.53 -14.27 -4.74
C CYS A 74 -3.58 -14.55 -3.66
N TYR A 75 -3.14 -14.66 -2.40
CA TYR A 75 -4.05 -14.87 -1.28
C TYR A 75 -5.07 -13.72 -1.12
N ALA A 76 -4.81 -12.52 -1.63
CA ALA A 76 -5.70 -11.37 -1.46
C ALA A 76 -6.93 -11.41 -2.40
N ARG A 77 -6.99 -12.34 -3.36
CA ARG A 77 -8.06 -12.38 -4.37
C ARG A 77 -9.47 -12.55 -3.80
N TYR A 78 -9.63 -13.36 -2.74
CA TYR A 78 -10.94 -13.55 -2.12
C TYR A 78 -11.55 -12.24 -1.58
N THR A 79 -10.72 -11.22 -1.36
CA THR A 79 -11.16 -9.98 -0.72
C THR A 79 -12.06 -9.10 -1.59
N HIS A 80 -12.13 -9.36 -2.90
CA HIS A 80 -13.09 -8.74 -3.82
C HIS A 80 -14.52 -9.25 -3.61
N GLY A 81 -14.69 -10.47 -3.08
CA GLY A 81 -16.01 -10.98 -2.70
C GLY A 81 -16.70 -10.16 -1.60
N PHE A 82 -15.93 -9.43 -0.77
CA PHE A 82 -16.52 -8.52 0.24
C PHE A 82 -17.14 -7.24 -0.36
N PHE A 83 -16.95 -7.01 -1.65
CA PHE A 83 -17.56 -5.92 -2.40
C PHE A 83 -18.61 -6.42 -3.40
N ASP A 84 -19.09 -7.66 -3.23
CA ASP A 84 -20.01 -8.32 -4.16
C ASP A 84 -19.45 -8.40 -5.59
N LEU A 85 -18.11 -8.41 -5.73
CA LEU A 85 -17.40 -8.60 -6.99
C LEU A 85 -17.01 -10.08 -7.13
N GLU A 86 -17.90 -10.85 -7.76
CA GLU A 86 -17.76 -12.30 -7.88
C GLU A 86 -16.92 -12.74 -9.08
N ARG A 87 -16.67 -11.85 -10.07
CA ARG A 87 -15.89 -12.25 -11.24
C ARG A 87 -14.44 -12.37 -10.83
N TRP A 88 -13.83 -13.50 -11.17
CA TRP A 88 -12.42 -13.74 -10.94
C TRP A 88 -11.56 -12.57 -11.43
N GLN A 89 -11.86 -12.01 -12.59
CA GLN A 89 -11.04 -10.94 -13.19
C GLN A 89 -11.21 -9.56 -12.55
N ASP A 90 -12.19 -9.37 -11.67
CA ASP A 90 -12.40 -8.07 -11.02
C ASP A 90 -11.21 -7.70 -10.12
N PHE A 91 -10.44 -8.67 -9.61
CA PHE A 91 -9.26 -8.41 -8.79
C PHE A 91 -8.17 -7.62 -9.53
N GLU A 92 -7.91 -7.94 -10.80
CA GLU A 92 -6.92 -7.26 -11.63
C GLU A 92 -7.49 -6.09 -12.43
N ARG A 93 -8.82 -5.92 -12.46
CA ARG A 93 -9.50 -4.87 -13.23
C ARG A 93 -10.08 -3.75 -12.39
N ARG A 94 -10.43 -3.99 -11.12
CA ARG A 94 -11.04 -3.00 -10.23
C ARG A 94 -10.17 -2.84 -9.00
N ILE A 95 -9.41 -1.75 -8.95
CA ILE A 95 -8.44 -1.49 -7.88
C ILE A 95 -8.96 -0.38 -6.98
N PHE A 96 -9.12 -0.70 -5.70
CA PHE A 96 -9.59 0.24 -4.70
C PHE A 96 -8.41 0.93 -4.00
N VAL A 97 -8.34 2.25 -4.09
CA VAL A 97 -7.26 3.10 -3.56
C VAL A 97 -7.68 3.73 -2.24
N LYS A 98 -6.90 3.52 -1.18
CA LYS A 98 -7.19 4.10 0.14
C LYS A 98 -6.68 5.54 0.25
N GLN A 99 -7.46 6.48 -0.27
CA GLN A 99 -7.13 7.93 -0.35
C GLN A 99 -6.73 8.58 0.99
N GLN A 100 -7.32 8.18 2.12
CA GLN A 100 -7.14 8.85 3.43
C GLN A 100 -5.97 8.30 4.27
N ALA A 101 -5.02 7.62 3.63
CA ALA A 101 -3.89 6.94 4.28
C ALA A 101 -3.11 7.85 5.24
N ALA A 102 -2.58 8.97 4.73
CA ALA A 102 -1.71 9.85 5.49
C ALA A 102 -2.42 10.54 6.65
N GLU A 103 -3.65 11.02 6.43
CA GLU A 103 -4.44 11.68 7.47
C GLU A 103 -4.79 10.68 8.60
N THR A 104 -5.15 9.45 8.23
CA THR A 104 -5.50 8.40 9.19
C THR A 104 -4.32 8.00 10.07
N LEU A 105 -3.09 8.06 9.54
CA LEU A 105 -1.87 7.72 10.28
C LEU A 105 -1.39 8.80 11.26
N ARG A 106 -1.85 10.04 11.10
CA ARG A 106 -1.46 11.16 11.98
C ARG A 106 -2.29 11.24 13.27
N ARG A 107 -3.40 10.49 13.34
CA ARG A 107 -4.30 10.42 14.49
C ARG A 107 -3.82 9.37 15.48
#